data_AF-A0A6N7QNB1-F1
#
_entry.id   AF-A0A6N7QNB1-F1
#
_cell.length_a   1.000
_cell.length_b   1.000
_cell.length_c   1.000
_cell.angle_alpha   90.00
_cell.angle_beta   90.00
_cell.angle_gamma   90.00
#
_symmetry.space_group_name_H-M   'P 1'
#
loop_
_entity.id
_entity.type
_entity.pdbx_description
1 polymer ?
#
loop_
_entity_poly.entity_id
_entity_poly.type
_entity_poly.pdbx_seq_one_letter_code
_entity_poly.pdbx_strand_id
1 'polypeptide(L)'
;MTKGRTVFINPTEDDLTASLSEIQKRTRVRGIEQSDLVAAWQQFKAERLPQMGLAGATEAPSHYRWPLQATLFQAIRITENLEGVILNRVAIPPGHPLTWPVPPDADGIERAHAIITAFWLHLSDQEITQVLP
;
A
#
# COMPACT_ATOMS: atom_id res chain seq x y z
N MET A 1 -15.59 -5.69 -10.78
CA MET A 1 -14.16 -5.91 -11.09
C MET A 1 -13.35 -5.11 -10.09
N THR A 2 -12.88 -5.74 -9.02
CA THR A 2 -12.05 -5.11 -7.99
C THR A 2 -10.68 -4.78 -8.60
N LYS A 3 -10.47 -3.49 -8.86
CA LYS A 3 -9.32 -2.89 -9.53
C LYS A 3 -8.04 -3.08 -8.70
N GLY A 4 -7.21 -4.09 -8.97
CA GLY A 4 -5.76 -4.13 -8.69
C GLY A 4 -5.22 -3.82 -7.28
N ARG A 5 -6.10 -3.57 -6.31
CA ARG A 5 -5.82 -3.09 -4.96
C ARG A 5 -6.35 -4.12 -3.97
N THR A 6 -5.46 -4.60 -3.12
CA THR A 6 -5.78 -5.46 -1.98
C THR A 6 -5.45 -4.70 -0.70
N VAL A 7 -6.34 -4.80 0.28
CA VAL A 7 -6.26 -4.13 1.57
C VAL A 7 -6.37 -5.21 2.65
N PHE A 8 -5.47 -5.20 3.62
CA PHE A 8 -5.42 -6.18 4.71
C PHE A 8 -5.35 -5.51 6.07
N ILE A 9 -6.03 -6.10 7.05
CA ILE A 9 -5.85 -5.81 8.48
C ILE A 9 -5.11 -6.98 9.12
N ASN A 10 -4.07 -6.66 9.89
CA ASN A 10 -3.21 -7.62 10.57
C ASN A 10 -2.79 -8.82 9.69
N PRO A 11 -2.26 -8.56 8.47
CA PRO A 11 -1.94 -9.64 7.54
C PRO A 11 -0.81 -10.55 8.04
N THR A 12 -0.85 -11.79 7.57
CA THR A 12 0.29 -12.70 7.65
C THR A 12 1.25 -12.47 6.47
N GLU A 13 2.47 -12.98 6.56
CA GLU A 13 3.42 -12.94 5.44
C GLU A 13 2.90 -13.69 4.19
N ASP A 14 2.20 -14.81 4.41
CA ASP A 14 1.60 -15.60 3.33
C ASP A 14 0.51 -14.80 2.58
N ASP A 15 -0.31 -14.03 3.29
CA ASP A 15 -1.32 -13.15 2.68
C ASP A 15 -0.66 -12.13 1.74
N LEU A 16 0.46 -11.54 2.18
CA LEU A 16 1.19 -10.52 1.44
C LEU A 16 1.83 -11.11 0.18
N THR A 17 2.48 -12.26 0.30
CA THR A 17 3.19 -12.91 -0.82
C THR A 17 2.22 -13.48 -1.85
N ALA A 18 1.10 -14.05 -1.42
CA ALA A 18 0.03 -14.52 -2.30
C ALA A 18 -0.62 -13.34 -3.06
N SER A 19 -0.93 -12.25 -2.36
CA SER A 19 -1.51 -11.06 -2.99
C SER A 19 -0.53 -10.37 -3.94
N LEU A 20 0.76 -10.31 -3.60
CA LEU A 20 1.79 -9.77 -4.49
C LEU A 20 1.82 -10.57 -5.80
N SER A 21 1.82 -11.90 -5.70
CA SER A 21 1.84 -12.80 -6.84
C SER A 21 0.61 -12.60 -7.74
N GLU A 22 -0.58 -12.46 -7.17
CA GLU A 22 -1.80 -12.24 -7.96
C GLU A 22 -1.81 -10.86 -8.63
N ILE A 23 -1.41 -9.81 -7.91
CA ILE A 23 -1.30 -8.44 -8.46
C ILE A 23 -0.26 -8.36 -9.59
N GLN A 24 0.81 -9.17 -9.51
CA GLN A 24 1.90 -9.19 -10.49
C GLN A 24 1.79 -10.28 -11.57
N LYS A 25 0.75 -11.13 -11.53
CA LYS A 25 0.60 -12.33 -12.39
C LYS A 25 0.74 -12.11 -13.90
N ARG A 26 0.53 -10.88 -14.38
CA ARG A 26 0.67 -10.48 -15.80
C ARG A 26 1.60 -9.30 -16.01
N THR A 27 2.41 -8.98 -15.00
CA THR A 27 3.33 -7.85 -14.97
C THR A 27 4.74 -8.37 -15.21
N ARG A 28 5.43 -7.83 -16.23
CA ARG A 28 6.81 -8.23 -16.59
C ARG A 28 7.89 -7.28 -16.07
N VAL A 29 7.51 -6.06 -15.65
CA VAL A 29 8.44 -5.01 -15.23
C VAL A 29 7.83 -4.18 -14.12
N ARG A 30 8.67 -3.54 -13.29
CA ARG A 30 8.23 -2.59 -12.23
C ARG A 30 7.31 -3.28 -11.22
N GLY A 31 7.64 -4.53 -10.92
CA GLY A 31 7.13 -5.27 -9.78
C GLY A 31 7.99 -5.01 -8.54
N ILE A 32 7.50 -5.46 -7.40
CA ILE A 32 8.30 -5.61 -6.18
C ILE A 32 8.75 -7.07 -6.14
N GLU A 33 10.01 -7.31 -5.80
CA GLU A 33 10.50 -8.66 -5.54
C GLU A 33 9.91 -9.18 -4.24
N GLN A 34 9.58 -10.48 -4.20
CA GLN A 34 8.96 -11.08 -3.01
C GLN A 34 9.87 -10.95 -1.77
N SER A 35 11.19 -11.08 -1.94
CA SER A 35 12.16 -10.91 -0.86
C SER A 35 12.14 -9.49 -0.27
N ASP A 36 12.00 -8.48 -1.12
CA ASP A 36 12.01 -7.08 -0.70
C ASP A 36 10.72 -6.74 0.05
N LEU A 37 9.58 -7.30 -0.39
CA LEU A 37 8.31 -7.19 0.33
C LEU A 37 8.40 -7.81 1.73
N VAL A 38 8.95 -9.02 1.83
CA VAL A 38 9.08 -9.73 3.12
C VAL A 38 10.05 -8.98 4.03
N ALA A 39 11.20 -8.54 3.53
CA ALA A 39 12.17 -7.77 4.33
C ALA A 39 11.57 -6.46 4.84
N ALA A 40 10.85 -5.73 3.99
CA ALA A 40 10.13 -4.52 4.38
C ALA A 40 9.07 -4.82 5.46
N TRP A 41 8.26 -5.86 5.28
CA TRP A 41 7.26 -6.23 6.28
C TRP A 41 7.86 -6.59 7.64
N GLN A 42 8.94 -7.38 7.64
CA GLN A 42 9.64 -7.76 8.87
C GLN A 42 10.28 -6.54 9.54
N GLN A 43 10.86 -5.62 8.77
CA GLN A 43 11.42 -4.37 9.30
C GLN A 43 10.32 -3.49 9.92
N PHE A 44 9.19 -3.29 9.23
CA PHE A 44 8.04 -2.56 9.74
C PHE A 44 7.58 -3.08 11.11
N LYS A 45 7.48 -4.40 11.26
CA LYS A 45 7.10 -5.03 12.53
C LYS A 45 8.18 -4.90 13.59
N ALA A 46 9.42 -5.23 13.28
CA ALA A 46 10.53 -5.27 14.22
C ALA A 46 10.87 -3.88 14.81
N GLU A 47 10.93 -2.87 13.96
CA GLU A 47 11.27 -1.49 14.36
C GLU A 47 10.05 -0.70 14.83
N ARG A 48 8.86 -1.31 14.82
CA ARG A 48 7.61 -0.69 15.25
C ARG A 48 7.33 0.64 14.53
N LEU A 49 7.64 0.68 13.23
CA LEU A 49 7.55 1.91 12.44
C LEU A 49 6.09 2.36 12.31
N PRO A 50 5.82 3.68 12.30
CA PRO A 50 4.47 4.19 12.09
C PRO A 50 3.95 3.86 10.69
N GLN A 51 4.84 3.85 9.69
CA GLN A 51 4.51 3.53 8.30
C GLN A 51 5.73 3.03 7.53
N MET A 52 5.50 2.29 6.45
CA MET A 52 6.51 1.86 5.49
C MET A 52 5.92 1.79 4.08
N GLY A 53 6.74 2.09 3.06
CA GLY A 53 6.35 2.01 1.67
C GLY A 53 7.45 1.43 0.80
N LEU A 54 7.07 0.62 -0.20
CA LEU A 54 7.95 0.08 -1.23
C LEU A 54 7.24 0.14 -2.58
N ALA A 55 7.96 0.52 -3.63
CA ALA A 55 7.41 0.59 -4.98
C ALA A 55 8.39 0.04 -6.02
N GLY A 56 7.87 -0.69 -7.01
CA GLY A 56 8.67 -1.20 -8.13
C GLY A 56 9.17 -0.12 -9.10
N ALA A 57 8.65 1.09 -8.98
CA ALA A 57 9.16 2.32 -9.58
C ALA A 57 8.59 3.52 -8.82
N THR A 58 9.37 4.59 -8.71
CA THR A 58 8.97 5.83 -8.00
C THR A 58 8.81 7.02 -8.95
N GLU A 59 9.12 6.87 -10.23
CA GLU A 59 8.99 7.95 -11.22
C GLU A 59 8.69 7.39 -12.61
N ALA A 60 7.97 8.18 -13.40
CA ALA A 60 7.78 7.93 -14.82
C ALA A 60 8.57 8.95 -15.64
N PRO A 61 9.46 8.53 -16.55
CA PRO A 61 10.19 9.46 -17.40
C PRO A 61 9.25 10.39 -18.18
N SER A 62 9.61 11.67 -18.29
CA SER A 62 8.78 12.71 -18.91
C SER A 62 8.51 12.49 -20.40
N HIS A 63 9.35 11.72 -21.09
CA HIS A 63 9.19 11.42 -22.52
C HIS A 63 8.12 10.34 -22.80
N TYR A 64 7.55 9.72 -21.77
CA TYR A 64 6.47 8.75 -21.95
C TYR A 64 5.15 9.44 -22.29
N ARG A 65 4.36 8.80 -23.15
CA ARG A 65 3.02 9.30 -23.54
C ARG A 65 1.88 8.78 -22.64
N TRP A 66 2.15 7.76 -21.83
CA TRP A 66 1.15 7.12 -20.97
C TRP A 66 1.68 6.91 -19.55
N PRO A 67 0.81 6.88 -18.53
CA PRO A 67 1.20 6.58 -17.16
C PRO A 67 1.89 5.23 -17.02
N LEU A 68 2.97 5.21 -16.25
CA LEU A 68 3.72 4.02 -15.91
C LEU A 68 2.98 3.26 -14.80
N GLN A 69 2.75 1.97 -14.99
CA GLN A 69 2.17 1.12 -13.95
C GLN A 69 3.28 0.53 -13.07
N ALA A 70 3.20 0.73 -11.76
CA ALA A 70 4.14 0.21 -10.76
C ALA A 70 3.39 -0.57 -9.66
N THR A 71 4.05 -1.56 -9.07
CA THR A 71 3.50 -2.22 -7.87
C THR A 71 3.86 -1.36 -6.68
N LEU A 72 2.89 -1.19 -5.80
CA LEU A 72 3.00 -0.50 -4.54
C LEU A 72 2.73 -1.48 -3.40
N PHE A 73 3.56 -1.43 -2.38
CA PHE A 73 3.30 -1.94 -1.04
C PHE A 73 3.35 -0.76 -0.07
N GLN A 74 2.39 -0.70 0.84
CA GLN A 74 2.39 0.26 1.93
C GLN A 74 1.83 -0.40 3.19
N ALA A 75 2.59 -0.31 4.28
CA ALA A 75 2.18 -0.73 5.61
C ALA A 75 2.01 0.50 6.51
N ILE A 76 1.01 0.47 7.38
CA ILE A 76 0.77 1.50 8.39
C ILE A 76 0.36 0.85 9.71
N ARG A 77 0.84 1.42 10.80
CA ARG A 77 0.32 1.12 12.12
C ARG A 77 -0.82 2.07 12.44
N ILE A 78 -2.02 1.51 12.61
CA ILE A 78 -3.26 2.25 12.88
C ILE A 78 -3.44 2.43 14.40
N THR A 79 -3.22 1.35 15.16
CA THR A 79 -3.12 1.38 16.63
C THR A 79 -1.94 0.51 17.09
N GLU A 80 -1.68 0.40 18.40
CA GLU A 80 -0.60 -0.47 18.91
C GLU A 80 -0.71 -1.94 18.48
N ASN A 81 -1.94 -2.41 18.22
CA ASN A 81 -2.26 -3.81 17.89
C ASN A 81 -2.91 -3.96 16.51
N LEU A 82 -3.01 -2.88 15.74
CA LEU A 82 -3.73 -2.88 14.47
C LEU A 82 -2.84 -2.32 13.37
N GLU A 83 -2.55 -3.17 12.40
CA GLU A 83 -1.66 -2.90 11.28
C GLU A 83 -2.46 -3.04 9.98
N GLY A 84 -2.34 -2.05 9.10
CA GLY A 84 -2.97 -2.04 7.80
C GLY A 84 -1.92 -2.21 6.71
N VAL A 85 -2.22 -3.01 5.69
CA VAL A 85 -1.40 -3.11 4.48
C VAL A 85 -2.23 -2.86 3.24
N ILE A 86 -1.66 -2.11 2.29
CA ILE A 86 -2.18 -1.89 0.95
C ILE A 86 -1.16 -2.45 -0.05
N LEU A 87 -1.61 -3.35 -0.91
CA LEU A 87 -0.90 -3.76 -2.12
C LEU A 87 -1.70 -3.28 -3.33
N ASN A 88 -1.07 -2.56 -4.25
CA ASN A 88 -1.78 -1.97 -5.38
C ASN A 88 -0.94 -1.90 -6.66
N ARG A 89 -1.60 -1.75 -7.80
CA ARG A 89 -1.00 -1.23 -9.05
C ARG A 89 -1.36 0.25 -9.18
N VAL A 90 -0.33 1.09 -9.14
CA VAL A 90 -0.47 2.53 -9.22
C VAL A 90 0.01 3.05 -10.56
N ALA A 91 -0.70 4.05 -11.09
CA ALA A 91 -0.34 4.76 -12.30
C ALA A 91 0.50 5.98 -11.93
N ILE A 92 1.72 6.07 -12.44
CA ILE A 92 2.62 7.21 -12.27
C ILE A 92 2.58 8.04 -13.56
N PRO A 93 2.02 9.27 -13.53
CA PRO A 93 1.98 10.13 -14.71
C PRO A 93 3.39 10.52 -15.19
N PRO A 94 3.64 10.67 -16.50
CA PRO A 94 4.93 11.12 -17.01
C PRO A 94 5.40 12.43 -16.38
N GLY A 95 6.68 12.49 -15.99
CA GLY A 95 7.28 13.68 -15.40
C GLY A 95 6.87 13.95 -13.94
N HIS A 96 6.15 13.03 -13.31
CA HIS A 96 5.71 13.15 -11.92
C HIS A 96 6.29 12.00 -11.09
N PRO A 97 6.90 12.28 -9.93
CA PRO A 97 7.29 11.24 -8.98
C PRO A 97 6.05 10.73 -8.23
N LEU A 98 6.17 9.51 -7.71
CA LEU A 98 5.23 8.95 -6.76
C LEU A 98 5.32 9.71 -5.43
N THR A 99 4.20 10.20 -4.92
CA THR A 99 4.11 10.84 -3.61
C THR A 99 3.68 9.83 -2.55
N TRP A 100 4.38 9.84 -1.41
CA TRP A 100 4.13 8.96 -0.26
C TRP A 100 3.41 9.70 0.88
N PRO A 101 2.51 9.04 1.63
CA PRO A 101 1.82 7.80 1.29
C PRO A 101 0.98 7.97 0.02
N VAL A 102 0.79 6.92 -0.78
CA VAL A 102 -0.05 7.05 -1.99
C VAL A 102 -1.49 7.31 -1.54
N PRO A 103 -2.06 8.49 -1.83
CA PRO A 103 -3.40 8.81 -1.37
C PRO A 103 -4.38 7.82 -2.01
N PRO A 104 -5.30 7.24 -1.23
CA PRO A 104 -6.35 6.39 -1.76
C PRO A 104 -7.41 7.25 -2.44
N ASP A 105 -7.17 7.70 -3.68
CA ASP A 105 -8.16 8.33 -4.59
C ASP A 105 -9.16 9.33 -3.94
N ALA A 106 -8.79 10.03 -2.86
CA ALA A 106 -9.67 10.93 -2.14
C ALA A 106 -8.96 12.26 -1.92
N ASP A 107 -9.23 13.21 -2.83
CA ASP A 107 -8.91 14.61 -2.60
C ASP A 107 -9.62 15.09 -1.32
N GLY A 108 -8.86 15.65 -0.38
CA GLY A 108 -9.40 16.40 0.76
C GLY A 108 -9.56 15.66 2.09
N ILE A 109 -9.16 14.39 2.21
CA ILE A 109 -9.12 13.69 3.50
C ILE A 109 -7.72 13.85 4.12
N GLU A 110 -7.63 14.29 5.38
CA GLU A 110 -6.33 14.35 6.11
C GLU A 110 -5.58 13.03 5.96
N ARG A 111 -4.26 13.07 5.75
CA ARG A 111 -3.45 11.91 5.32
C ARG A 111 -3.60 10.68 6.23
N ALA A 112 -3.87 10.88 7.52
CA ALA A 112 -4.18 9.82 8.48
C ALA A 112 -5.60 9.23 8.26
N HIS A 113 -6.58 10.07 7.98
CA HIS A 113 -7.96 9.66 7.69
C HIS A 113 -8.10 8.92 6.36
N ALA A 114 -7.25 9.16 5.36
CA ALA A 114 -7.36 8.47 4.07
C ALA A 114 -7.06 6.97 4.21
N ILE A 115 -6.09 6.66 5.08
CA ILE A 115 -5.72 5.30 5.45
C ILE A 115 -6.82 4.67 6.30
N ILE A 116 -7.30 5.37 7.33
CA ILE A 116 -8.44 4.93 8.14
C ILE A 116 -9.68 4.68 7.27
N THR A 117 -9.96 5.52 6.27
CA THR A 117 -11.09 5.37 5.32
C THR A 117 -10.94 4.12 4.46
N ALA A 118 -9.72 3.79 4.02
CA ALA A 118 -9.45 2.54 3.30
C ALA A 118 -9.67 1.29 4.16
N PHE A 119 -9.46 1.42 5.46
CA PHE A 119 -9.58 0.33 6.43
C PHE A 119 -10.93 0.29 7.14
N TRP A 120 -11.72 1.36 7.11
CA TRP A 120 -12.96 1.52 7.90
C TRP A 120 -13.98 0.42 7.68
N LEU A 121 -14.13 -0.05 6.44
CA LEU A 121 -15.03 -1.16 6.09
C LEU A 121 -14.55 -2.53 6.61
N HIS A 122 -13.34 -2.59 7.15
CA HIS A 122 -12.68 -3.81 7.65
C HIS A 122 -12.42 -3.77 9.16
N LEU A 123 -12.78 -2.67 9.85
CA LEU A 123 -12.64 -2.53 11.30
C LEU A 123 -13.97 -2.86 12.00
N SER A 124 -13.89 -3.49 13.16
CA SER A 124 -15.02 -3.64 14.09
C SER A 124 -15.33 -2.33 14.84
N ASP A 125 -16.54 -2.20 15.38
CA ASP A 125 -16.96 -1.02 16.17
C ASP A 125 -16.00 -0.71 17.34
N GLN A 126 -15.43 -1.75 17.95
CA GLN A 126 -14.47 -1.63 19.04
C GLN A 126 -13.12 -1.04 18.57
N GLU A 127 -12.65 -1.45 17.38
CA GLU A 127 -11.43 -0.93 16.77
C GLU A 127 -11.65 0.50 16.25
N ILE A 128 -12.82 0.79 15.70
CA ILE A 128 -13.21 2.16 15.31
C ILE A 128 -13.11 3.12 16.50
N THR A 129 -13.58 2.69 17.67
CA THR A 129 -13.54 3.51 18.89
C THR A 129 -12.11 3.78 19.39
N GLN A 130 -11.14 2.91 19.06
CA GLN A 130 -9.73 3.12 19.41
C GLN A 130 -9.00 4.08 18.45
N VAL A 131 -9.55 4.28 17.25
CA VAL A 131 -8.94 5.05 16.16
C VAL A 131 -9.52 6.47 16.10
N LEU A 132 -10.74 6.68 16.59
CA LEU A 132 -11.35 8.00 16.72
C LEU A 132 -10.83 8.74 17.97
N PRO A 133 -10.49 10.05 17.87
CA PRO A 133 -10.08 10.87 19.01
C PRO A 133 -11.22 11.16 20.00
#